data_AF-A0A8W8LVY8-F1
#
_entry.id   AF-A0A8W8LVY8-F1
#
_cell.length_a   1.000
_cell.length_b   1.000
_cell.length_c   1.000
_cell.angle_alpha   90.00
_cell.angle_beta   90.00
_cell.angle_gamma   90.00
#
_symmetry.space_group_name_H-M   'P 1'
#
loop_
_entity.id
_entity.type
_entity.pdbx_description
1 polymer ?
#
loop_
_entity_poly.entity_id
_entity_poly.type
_entity_poly.pdbx_seq_one_letter_code
_entity_poly.pdbx_strand_id
1 'polypeptide(L)'
;HIRFWKGASRVANLGHCFIVFDPKAFTDDFEDRMSELIDYCRQLESVEGPDKPVIVAGDRARKHMEMCDKLGGIPYHPKQVDFMNEMAKKFNITPVKPLT
;
A
#
# COMPACT_ATOMS: atom_id res chain seq x y z
N HIS A 1 4.63 -13.30 26.95
CA HIS A 1 3.28 -12.91 26.49
C HIS A 1 3.40 -11.97 25.30
N ILE A 2 2.78 -12.27 24.15
CA ILE A 2 2.80 -11.43 22.94
C ILE A 2 2.05 -10.10 23.22
N ARG A 3 2.54 -8.96 22.73
CA ARG A 3 1.88 -7.65 22.92
C ARG A 3 0.71 -7.46 21.96
N PHE A 4 -0.29 -6.68 22.35
CA PHE A 4 -1.34 -6.26 21.44
C PHE A 4 -0.71 -5.49 20.27
N TRP A 5 -1.13 -5.78 19.04
CA TRP A 5 -0.50 -5.30 17.81
C TRP A 5 -0.30 -3.77 17.79
N LYS A 6 -1.34 -3.01 18.19
CA LYS A 6 -1.33 -1.54 18.22
C LYS A 6 -0.66 -0.92 19.46
N GLY A 7 -0.23 -1.71 20.44
CA GLY A 7 0.33 -1.20 21.70
C GLY A 7 1.86 -1.10 21.66
N ALA A 8 2.44 0.05 22.04
CA ALA A 8 3.88 0.27 22.04
C ALA A 8 4.55 0.16 23.44
N SER A 9 3.83 -0.32 24.46
CA SER A 9 4.29 -0.32 25.86
C SER A 9 5.36 -1.35 26.21
N ARG A 10 5.64 -2.31 25.30
CA ARG A 10 6.68 -3.33 25.48
C ARG A 10 7.26 -3.72 24.13
N VAL A 11 8.43 -4.35 24.16
CA VAL A 11 9.11 -4.87 22.96
C VAL A 11 8.19 -5.81 22.19
N ALA A 12 8.17 -5.66 20.87
CA ALA A 12 7.40 -6.52 19.99
C ALA A 12 8.04 -7.91 19.91
N ASN A 13 7.25 -8.96 20.06
CA ASN A 13 7.65 -10.32 19.73
C ASN A 13 6.73 -10.81 18.59
N LEU A 14 7.16 -10.55 17.35
CA LEU A 14 6.39 -10.78 16.13
C LEU A 14 7.04 -11.90 15.33
N GLY A 15 6.28 -12.94 15.01
CA GLY A 15 6.67 -13.95 14.03
C GLY A 15 6.29 -13.50 12.62
N HIS A 16 7.20 -13.67 11.67
CA HIS A 16 6.95 -13.42 10.24
C HIS A 16 7.32 -14.68 9.44
N CYS A 17 6.58 -14.95 8.37
CA CYS A 17 6.85 -16.05 7.44
C CYS A 17 6.93 -15.48 6.03
N PHE A 18 7.97 -15.87 5.28
CA PHE A 18 8.18 -15.46 3.90
C PHE A 18 8.32 -16.70 3.04
N ILE A 19 7.52 -16.79 1.99
CA ILE A 19 7.52 -17.90 1.04
C ILE A 19 7.75 -17.31 -0.34
N VAL A 20 8.67 -17.91 -1.08
CA VAL A 20 8.96 -17.58 -2.47
C VAL A 20 8.85 -18.87 -3.26
N PHE A 21 8.20 -18.80 -4.41
CA PHE A 21 8.17 -19.90 -5.37
C PHE A 21 8.48 -19.36 -6.76
N ASP A 22 9.13 -20.19 -7.57
CA ASP A 22 9.39 -19.89 -8.98
C ASP A 22 8.22 -20.43 -9.81
N PRO A 23 7.39 -19.57 -10.44
CA PRO A 23 6.29 -20.03 -11.28
C PRO A 23 6.75 -20.90 -12.46
N LYS A 24 7.95 -20.63 -12.99
CA LYS A 24 8.53 -21.35 -14.14
C LYS A 24 8.92 -22.79 -13.82
N ALA A 25 9.05 -23.13 -12.53
CA ALA A 25 9.23 -24.51 -12.11
C ALA A 25 7.97 -25.37 -12.32
N PHE A 26 6.81 -24.75 -12.59
CA PHE A 26 5.52 -25.43 -12.76
C PHE A 26 4.96 -25.27 -14.19
N THR A 27 5.06 -24.08 -14.78
CA THR A 27 4.59 -23.82 -16.15
C THR A 27 5.25 -22.56 -16.73
N ASP A 28 5.42 -22.51 -18.05
CA ASP A 28 6.02 -21.38 -18.75
C ASP A 28 5.03 -20.22 -19.00
N ASP A 29 3.72 -20.49 -18.88
CA ASP A 29 2.62 -19.57 -19.22
C ASP A 29 1.91 -18.94 -18.00
N PHE A 30 2.54 -18.98 -16.82
CA PHE A 30 1.91 -18.57 -15.57
C PHE A 30 1.46 -17.10 -15.60
N GLU A 31 2.33 -16.20 -16.07
CA GLU A 31 2.08 -14.77 -16.16
C GLU A 31 0.92 -14.44 -17.11
N ASP A 32 0.84 -15.15 -18.24
CA ASP A 32 -0.24 -14.98 -19.23
C ASP A 32 -1.58 -15.42 -18.61
N ARG A 33 -1.63 -16.61 -18.02
CA ARG A 33 -2.84 -17.14 -17.35
C ARG A 33 -3.32 -16.25 -16.21
N MET A 34 -2.37 -15.71 -15.43
CA MET A 34 -2.71 -14.78 -14.34
C MET A 34 -3.23 -13.45 -14.88
N SER A 35 -2.66 -12.95 -15.99
CA SER A 35 -3.12 -11.72 -16.63
C SER A 35 -4.54 -11.89 -17.18
N GLU A 36 -4.81 -12.99 -17.88
CA GLU A 36 -6.14 -13.35 -18.38
C GLU A 36 -7.18 -13.42 -17.26
N LEU A 37 -6.85 -14.10 -16.15
CA LEU A 37 -7.73 -14.20 -14.99
C LEU A 37 -8.05 -12.82 -14.38
N ILE A 38 -7.02 -11.99 -14.23
CA ILE A 38 -7.17 -10.66 -13.66
C ILE A 38 -8.03 -9.77 -14.57
N ASP A 39 -7.82 -9.82 -15.88
CA ASP A 39 -8.59 -9.03 -16.84
C ASP A 39 -10.03 -9.52 -16.95
N TYR A 40 -10.26 -10.83 -16.92
CA TYR A 40 -11.58 -11.41 -16.79
C TYR A 40 -12.33 -10.85 -15.58
N CYS A 41 -11.70 -10.83 -14.40
CA CYS A 41 -12.29 -10.27 -13.19
C CYS A 41 -12.66 -8.78 -13.35
N ARG A 42 -11.82 -7.98 -14.02
CA ARG A 42 -12.10 -6.55 -14.27
C ARG A 42 -13.27 -6.32 -15.22
N GLN A 43 -13.53 -7.25 -16.12
CA GLN A 43 -14.60 -7.15 -17.14
C GLN A 43 -15.97 -7.58 -16.62
N LEU A 44 -16.05 -8.16 -15.42
CA LEU A 44 -17.32 -8.52 -14.79
C LEU A 44 -18.21 -7.29 -14.56
N GLU A 45 -19.52 -7.49 -14.67
CA GLU A 45 -20.49 -6.45 -14.36
C GLU A 45 -20.42 -6.09 -12.86
N SER A 46 -20.38 -4.78 -12.58
CA SER A 46 -20.38 -4.30 -11.20
C SER A 46 -21.77 -4.32 -10.61
N VAL A 47 -21.89 -4.87 -9.40
CA VAL A 47 -23.13 -4.82 -8.60
C VAL A 47 -23.50 -3.40 -8.16
N GLU A 48 -22.54 -2.48 -8.12
CA GLU A 48 -22.77 -1.08 -7.75
C GLU A 48 -23.01 -0.17 -8.98
N GLY A 49 -23.03 -0.74 -10.18
CA GLY A 49 -23.25 -0.03 -11.44
C GLY A 49 -21.96 0.48 -12.12
N PRO A 50 -22.09 1.16 -13.29
CA PRO A 50 -20.97 1.47 -14.17
C PRO A 50 -19.91 2.39 -13.56
N ASP A 51 -20.30 3.28 -12.63
CA ASP A 51 -19.40 4.25 -12.00
C ASP A 51 -18.42 3.64 -10.99
N LYS A 52 -18.66 2.38 -10.60
CA LYS A 52 -17.83 1.66 -9.64
C LYS A 52 -17.43 0.30 -10.22
N PRO A 53 -16.49 0.26 -11.17
CA PRO A 53 -16.10 -0.99 -11.82
C PRO A 53 -15.47 -1.96 -10.82
N VAL A 54 -15.47 -3.25 -11.18
CA VAL A 54 -14.75 -4.28 -10.43
C VAL A 54 -13.26 -3.96 -10.43
N ILE A 55 -12.64 -4.10 -9.27
CA ILE A 55 -11.21 -3.85 -9.06
C ILE A 55 -10.55 -5.08 -8.48
N VAL A 56 -9.30 -5.34 -8.88
CA VAL A 56 -8.51 -6.45 -8.33
C VAL A 56 -7.45 -5.95 -7.34
N ALA A 57 -6.81 -6.90 -6.65
CA ALA A 57 -5.71 -6.61 -5.75
C ALA A 57 -4.62 -5.81 -6.48
N GLY A 58 -4.14 -4.73 -5.83
CA GLY A 58 -3.12 -3.83 -6.39
C GLY A 58 -3.66 -2.61 -7.13
N ASP A 59 -4.88 -2.65 -7.71
CA ASP A 59 -5.39 -1.53 -8.53
C ASP A 59 -5.54 -0.22 -7.73
N ARG A 60 -6.02 -0.29 -6.49
CA ARG A 60 -6.12 0.89 -5.60
C ARG A 60 -4.75 1.49 -5.28
N ALA A 61 -3.77 0.63 -5.00
CA ALA A 61 -2.42 1.07 -4.69
C ALA A 61 -1.77 1.73 -5.91
N ARG A 62 -1.93 1.15 -7.11
CA ARG A 62 -1.44 1.74 -8.37
C ARG A 62 -2.03 3.13 -8.62
N LYS A 63 -3.35 3.27 -8.53
CA LYS A 63 -4.03 4.57 -8.66
C LYS A 63 -3.54 5.59 -7.63
N HIS A 64 -3.30 5.16 -6.39
CA HIS A 64 -2.79 6.05 -5.35
C HIS A 64 -1.32 6.46 -5.60
N MET A 65 -0.47 5.55 -6.08
CA MET A 65 0.91 5.89 -6.48
C MET A 65 0.91 6.88 -7.64
N GLU A 66 0.11 6.64 -8.69
CA GLU A 66 -0.05 7.58 -9.81
C GLU A 66 -0.55 8.96 -9.36
N MET A 67 -1.46 9.00 -8.38
CA MET A 67 -1.92 10.25 -7.77
C MET A 67 -0.77 10.97 -7.06
N CYS A 68 0.03 10.27 -6.26
CA CYS A 68 1.17 10.85 -5.56
C CYS A 68 2.23 11.36 -6.55
N ASP A 69 2.50 10.62 -7.62
CA ASP A 69 3.44 11.02 -8.66
C ASP A 69 2.96 12.32 -9.34
N LYS A 70 1.67 12.42 -9.65
CA LYS A 70 1.06 13.65 -10.22
C LYS A 70 1.12 14.84 -9.27
N LEU A 71 0.98 14.60 -7.96
CA LEU A 71 1.09 15.64 -6.94
C LEU A 71 2.56 16.03 -6.66
N GLY A 72 3.52 15.23 -7.11
CA GLY A 72 4.93 15.39 -6.74
C GLY A 72 5.24 15.04 -5.28
N GLY A 73 4.29 14.42 -4.57
CA GLY A 73 4.43 14.09 -3.15
C GLY A 73 3.23 13.32 -2.59
N ILE A 74 3.36 12.93 -1.31
CA ILE A 74 2.38 12.08 -0.62
C ILE A 74 1.45 12.95 0.23
N PRO A 75 0.13 12.85 0.05
CA PRO A 75 -0.82 13.60 0.86
C PRO A 75 -0.89 13.03 2.28
N TYR A 76 -0.61 13.89 3.26
CA TYR A 76 -0.76 13.57 4.68
C TYR A 76 -1.79 14.49 5.34
N HIS A 77 -2.42 13.98 6.40
CA HIS A 77 -3.28 14.81 7.24
C HIS A 77 -2.42 15.88 7.97
N PRO A 78 -2.86 17.15 8.11
CA PRO A 78 -2.07 18.23 8.72
C PRO A 78 -1.46 17.87 10.08
N LYS A 79 -2.23 17.23 10.97
CA LYS A 79 -1.74 16.74 12.27
C LYS A 79 -0.53 15.80 12.20
N GLN A 80 -0.35 15.06 11.10
CA GLN A 80 0.84 14.23 10.91
C GLN A 80 2.07 15.09 10.60
N VAL A 81 1.89 16.18 9.86
CA VAL A 81 2.94 17.17 9.59
C VAL A 81 3.34 17.87 10.90
N ASP A 82 2.37 18.27 11.71
CA ASP A 82 2.61 18.86 13.03
C ASP A 82 3.44 17.92 13.92
N PHE A 83 3.01 16.66 14.02
CA PHE A 83 3.73 15.64 14.78
C PHE A 83 5.17 15.44 14.27
N MET A 84 5.37 15.34 12.96
CA MET A 84 6.71 15.20 12.37
C MET A 84 7.59 16.43 12.69
N ASN A 85 7.02 17.64 12.67
CA ASN A 85 7.75 18.87 13.01
C ASN A 85 8.11 18.95 14.49
N GLU A 86 7.24 18.50 15.39
CA GLU A 86 7.56 18.36 16.82
C GLU A 86 8.70 17.37 17.05
N MET A 87 8.66 16.23 16.35
CA MET A 87 9.73 15.24 16.41
C MET A 87 11.05 15.78 15.85
N ALA A 88 11.00 16.56 14.77
CA ALA A 88 12.17 17.19 14.17
C ALA A 88 12.85 18.16 15.14
N LYS A 89 12.06 18.99 15.85
CA LYS A 89 12.55 19.87 16.91
C LYS A 89 13.20 19.08 18.05
N LYS A 90 12.52 18.02 18.52
CA LYS A 90 13.01 17.20 19.64
C LYS A 90 14.37 16.56 19.35
N PHE A 91 14.59 16.13 18.11
CA PHE A 91 15.83 15.48 17.69
C PHE A 91 16.83 16.41 16.98
N ASN A 92 16.54 17.72 16.93
CA ASN A 92 17.37 18.72 16.26
C ASN A 92 17.71 18.38 14.79
N ILE A 93 16.70 17.97 14.03
CA ILE A 93 16.80 17.69 12.59
C ILE A 93 15.92 18.66 11.80
N THR A 94 16.18 18.78 10.50
CA THR A 94 15.42 19.64 9.59
C THR A 94 13.95 19.21 9.53
N PRO A 95 12.99 20.13 9.78
CA PRO A 95 11.56 19.86 9.67
C PRO A 95 11.13 19.47 8.24
N VAL A 96 10.01 18.75 8.14
CA VAL A 96 9.43 18.39 6.84
C VAL A 96 8.92 19.64 6.11
N LYS A 97 9.22 19.75 4.82
CA LYS A 97 8.74 20.85 3.97
C LYS A 97 7.49 20.39 3.22
N PRO A 98 6.31 20.97 3.50
CA PRO A 98 5.13 20.73 2.69
C PRO A 98 5.37 21.21 1.25
N LEU A 99 4.82 20.50 0.28
CA LEU A 99 4.67 21.01 -1.08
C LEU A 99 3.52 22.01 -1.05
N THR A 100 3.85 23.29 -1.10
CA THR A 100 2.89 24.39 -1.32
C THR A 100 2.44 24.43 -2.77
#